data_AF-A0A5P2DEW3-F1
#
_entry.id   AF-A0A5P2DEW3-F1
#
_cell.length_a   1.000
_cell.length_b   1.000
_cell.length_c   1.000
_cell.angle_alpha   90.00
_cell.angle_beta   90.00
_cell.angle_gamma   90.00
#
_symmetry.space_group_name_H-M   'P 1'
#
loop_
_entity.id
_entity.type
_entity.pdbx_description
1 polymer ?
#
loop_
_entity_poly.entity_id
_entity_poly.type
_entity_poly.pdbx_seq_one_letter_code
_entity_poly.pdbx_strand_id
1 'polypeptide(L)'
;MAGVEQLLEVVALGQGVAIPSRSTTEGHQRPDIAYRPVTGLGPSAVMVARPETSRSAAVAALVRAAHDVVAAHHPDHTTALT
;
A
#
# COMPACT_ATOMS: atom_id res chain seq x y z
N MET A 1 2.59 -16.76 -9.82
CA MET A 1 2.63 -15.66 -8.82
C MET A 1 1.34 -15.75 -8.03
N ALA A 2 1.42 -16.02 -6.72
CA ALA A 2 0.24 -16.05 -5.87
C ALA A 2 -0.19 -14.60 -5.55
N GLY A 3 -1.47 -14.28 -5.74
CA GLY A 3 -2.04 -12.96 -5.44
C GLY A 3 -2.52 -12.83 -4.00
N VAL A 4 -3.01 -11.65 -3.64
CA VAL A 4 -3.59 -11.36 -2.31
C VAL A 4 -4.70 -12.35 -1.96
N GLU A 5 -5.59 -12.66 -2.91
CA GLU A 5 -6.68 -13.62 -2.69
C GLU A 5 -6.17 -15.01 -2.27
N GLN A 6 -5.11 -15.49 -2.93
CA GLN A 6 -4.54 -16.80 -2.59
C GLN A 6 -3.85 -16.77 -1.22
N LEU A 7 -3.19 -15.67 -0.88
CA LEU A 7 -2.62 -15.48 0.46
C LEU A 7 -3.72 -15.50 1.53
N LEU A 8 -4.83 -14.81 1.31
CA LEU A 8 -5.95 -14.77 2.25
C LEU A 8 -6.66 -16.12 2.35
N GLU A 9 -6.76 -16.89 1.27
CA GLU A 9 -7.30 -18.25 1.31
C GLU A 9 -6.49 -19.16 2.24
N VAL A 10 -5.15 -19.09 2.18
CA VAL A 10 -4.27 -19.86 3.08
C VAL A 10 -4.51 -19.48 4.55
N VAL A 11 -4.75 -18.19 4.83
CA VAL A 11 -5.10 -17.71 6.18
C VAL A 11 -6.47 -18.23 6.61
N ALA A 12 -7.48 -18.14 5.73
CA ALA A 12 -8.84 -18.63 6.00
C ALA A 12 -8.89 -20.14 6.28
N LEU A 13 -8.05 -20.92 5.60
CA LEU A 13 -7.87 -22.36 5.85
C LEU A 13 -7.11 -22.67 7.16
N GLY A 14 -6.77 -21.65 7.96
CA GLY A 14 -6.04 -21.80 9.22
C GLY A 14 -4.60 -22.28 9.05
N GLN A 15 -4.02 -22.12 7.85
CA GLN A 15 -2.69 -22.64 7.53
C GLN A 15 -1.56 -21.64 7.83
N GLY A 16 -1.89 -20.43 8.30
CA GLY A 16 -0.90 -19.44 8.68
C GLY A 16 -1.50 -18.07 8.99
N VAL A 17 -0.60 -17.10 9.18
CA VAL A 17 -0.94 -15.68 9.37
C VAL A 17 -0.21 -14.84 8.32
N ALA A 18 -0.82 -13.73 7.91
CA ALA A 18 -0.24 -12.78 6.97
C ALA A 18 -0.22 -11.37 7.58
N ILE A 19 0.77 -10.57 7.19
CA ILE A 19 0.88 -9.15 7.55
C ILE A 19 0.81 -8.31 6.26
N PRO A 20 -0.37 -8.17 5.64
CA PRO A 20 -0.54 -7.31 4.48
C PRO A 20 -0.55 -5.82 4.88
N SER A 21 -0.42 -4.93 3.90
CA SER A 21 -0.64 -3.51 4.13
C SER A 21 -2.09 -3.23 4.53
N ARG A 22 -2.32 -2.14 5.26
CA ARG A 22 -3.68 -1.71 5.66
C ARG A 22 -4.62 -1.58 4.46
N SER A 23 -4.18 -0.93 3.38
CA SER A 23 -4.97 -0.78 2.16
C SER A 23 -5.37 -2.12 1.54
N THR A 24 -4.50 -3.11 1.61
CA THR A 24 -4.81 -4.47 1.14
C THR A 24 -5.93 -5.09 1.96
N THR A 25 -5.89 -4.94 3.29
CA THR A 25 -6.94 -5.45 4.18
C THR A 25 -8.28 -4.76 3.98
N GLU A 26 -8.28 -3.46 3.69
CA GLU A 26 -9.51 -2.69 3.44
C GLU A 26 -10.13 -3.05 2.08
N GLY A 27 -9.31 -3.34 1.07
CA GLY A 27 -9.78 -3.69 -0.29
C GLY A 27 -10.21 -5.15 -0.48
N HIS A 28 -9.72 -6.08 0.34
CA HIS A 28 -9.92 -7.53 0.19
C HIS A 28 -10.43 -8.17 1.49
N GLN A 29 -11.37 -7.52 2.18
CA GLN A 29 -11.93 -8.04 3.42
C GLN A 29 -12.66 -9.36 3.19
N ARG A 30 -12.47 -10.30 4.12
CA ARG A 30 -13.23 -11.54 4.18
C ARG A 30 -13.82 -11.74 5.58
N PRO A 31 -15.05 -12.26 5.71
CA PRO A 31 -15.73 -12.41 6.99
C PRO A 31 -15.17 -13.56 7.85
N ASP A 32 -14.46 -14.51 7.23
CA ASP A 32 -13.84 -15.68 7.86
C ASP A 32 -12.40 -15.41 8.35
N ILE A 33 -11.90 -14.18 8.20
CA ILE A 33 -10.55 -13.76 8.64
C ILE A 33 -10.66 -12.68 9.71
N ALA A 34 -9.99 -12.89 10.85
CA ALA A 34 -9.85 -11.88 11.88
C ALA A 34 -8.68 -10.93 11.58
N TYR A 35 -8.98 -9.63 11.40
CA TYR A 35 -7.98 -8.60 11.19
C TYR A 35 -7.57 -7.94 12.52
N ARG A 36 -6.27 -7.92 12.81
CA ARG A 36 -5.71 -7.36 14.04
C ARG A 36 -4.65 -6.31 13.72
N PRO A 37 -4.70 -5.11 14.32
CA PRO A 37 -3.62 -4.14 14.18
C PRO A 37 -2.29 -4.70 14.67
N VAL A 38 -1.23 -4.51 13.87
CA VAL A 38 0.14 -4.86 14.25
C VAL A 38 0.95 -3.56 14.38
N THR A 39 1.55 -3.35 15.55
CA THR A 39 2.41 -2.20 15.85
C THR A 39 3.88 -2.59 15.87
N GLY A 40 4.79 -1.63 15.69
CA GLY A 40 6.24 -1.88 15.75
C GLY A 40 6.85 -2.36 14.43
N LEU A 41 6.09 -2.34 13.34
CA LEU A 41 6.59 -2.56 11.99
C LEU A 41 6.89 -1.22 11.30
N GLY A 42 7.86 -1.24 10.39
CA GLY A 42 8.10 -0.12 9.48
C GLY A 42 6.91 0.13 8.55
N PRO A 43 6.79 1.34 7.97
CA PRO A 43 5.67 1.67 7.09
C PRO A 43 5.71 0.86 5.79
N SER A 44 4.53 0.50 5.29
CA SER A 44 4.36 0.04 3.91
C SER A 44 4.22 1.29 3.02
N ALA A 45 5.09 1.45 2.02
CA ALA A 45 5.15 2.65 1.20
C ALA A 45 4.77 2.36 -0.26
N VAL A 46 4.01 3.27 -0.87
CA VAL A 46 3.65 3.26 -2.28
C VAL A 46 4.43 4.37 -2.98
N MET A 47 5.09 4.04 -4.10
CA MET A 47 5.97 4.96 -4.82
C MET A 47 5.53 5.13 -6.27
N VAL A 48 5.67 6.35 -6.78
CA VAL A 48 5.54 6.63 -8.21
C VAL A 48 6.93 6.69 -8.83
N ALA A 49 7.27 5.67 -9.62
CA ALA A 49 8.51 5.65 -10.38
C ALA A 49 8.30 6.29 -11.75
N ARG A 50 9.23 7.16 -12.16
CA ARG A 50 9.32 7.69 -13.53
C ARG A 50 10.74 7.51 -14.06
N PRO A 51 10.93 7.35 -15.38
CA PRO A 51 12.25 7.52 -15.96
C PRO A 51 12.82 8.89 -15.61
N GLU A 52 14.08 8.93 -15.20
CA GLU A 52 14.77 10.18 -14.85
C GLU A 52 14.74 11.17 -16.03
N THR A 53 14.93 10.63 -17.24
CA THR A 53 14.97 11.36 -18.51
C THR A 53 13.59 11.75 -19.07
N SER A 54 12.50 11.38 -18.40
CA SER A 54 11.15 11.69 -18.89
C SER A 54 10.92 13.20 -18.96
N ARG A 55 10.49 13.68 -20.13
CA ARG A 55 10.05 15.07 -20.39
C ARG A 55 8.54 15.19 -20.65
N SER A 56 7.78 14.12 -20.45
CA SER A 56 6.34 14.10 -20.71
C SER A 56 5.61 14.98 -19.70
N ALA A 57 4.85 15.97 -20.21
CA ALA A 57 3.99 16.82 -19.40
C ALA A 57 2.92 16.02 -18.65
N ALA A 58 2.40 14.94 -19.25
CA ALA A 58 1.42 14.05 -18.63
C ALA A 58 2.01 13.29 -17.43
N VAL A 59 3.26 12.81 -17.54
CA VAL A 59 3.96 12.15 -16.41
C VAL A 59 4.20 13.16 -15.29
N ALA A 60 4.63 14.37 -15.62
CA ALA A 60 4.83 15.43 -14.63
C ALA A 60 3.50 15.82 -13.94
N ALA A 61 2.40 15.87 -14.67
CA ALA A 61 1.07 16.13 -14.12
C ALA A 61 0.61 15.01 -13.19
N LEU A 62 0.82 13.74 -13.53
CA LEU A 62 0.49 12.60 -12.67
C LEU A 62 1.26 12.66 -11.33
N VAL A 63 2.58 12.90 -11.39
CA VAL A 63 3.41 12.98 -10.17
C VAL A 63 2.93 14.13 -9.27
N ARG A 64 2.61 15.29 -9.84
CA ARG A 64 2.04 16.41 -9.07
C ARG A 64 0.71 16.04 -8.42
N ALA A 65 -0.23 15.48 -9.21
CA ALA A 65 -1.53 15.07 -8.69
C ALA A 65 -1.40 14.04 -7.56
N ALA A 66 -0.47 13.10 -7.65
CA ALA A 66 -0.20 12.14 -6.58
C ALA A 66 0.29 12.84 -5.30
N HIS A 67 1.20 13.81 -5.41
CA HIS A 67 1.65 14.61 -4.26
C HIS A 67 0.52 15.45 -3.65
N ASP A 68 -0.33 16.06 -4.48
CA ASP A 68 -1.46 16.87 -4.02
C ASP A 68 -2.45 16.02 -3.20
N VAL A 69 -2.76 14.79 -3.67
CA VAL A 69 -3.61 13.84 -2.94
C VAL A 69 -2.97 13.45 -1.60
N VAL A 70 -1.66 13.16 -1.59
CA VAL A 70 -0.98 12.79 -0.34
C VAL A 70 -0.98 13.96 0.65
N ALA A 71 -0.68 15.18 0.20
CA ALA A 71 -0.69 16.37 1.05
C ALA A 71 -2.07 16.65 1.66
N ALA A 72 -3.15 16.38 0.92
CA ALA A 72 -4.52 16.55 1.41
C ALA A 72 -4.95 15.52 2.48
N HIS A 73 -4.37 14.31 2.46
CA HIS A 73 -4.82 13.20 3.33
C HIS A 73 -3.83 12.83 4.44
N HIS A 74 -2.54 13.14 4.28
CA HIS A 74 -1.45 12.70 5.16
C HIS A 74 -0.35 13.77 5.31
N PRO A 75 -0.55 14.79 6.16
CA PRO A 75 0.40 15.91 6.30
C PRO A 75 1.79 15.50 6.84
N ASP A 76 1.91 14.35 7.50
CA ASP A 76 3.14 13.89 8.17
C ASP A 76 4.01 12.90 7.35
N HIS A 77 3.68 12.66 6.08
CA HIS A 77 4.35 11.63 5.25
C HIS A 77 5.82 11.92 4.88
N THR A 78 6.29 13.17 5.03
CA THR A 78 7.58 13.63 4.49
C THR A 78 8.83 13.03 5.17
N THR A 79 8.73 12.46 6.37
CA THR A 79 9.91 12.13 7.20
C THR A 79 10.49 10.72 7.00
N ALA A 80 9.85 9.83 6.23
CA ALA A 80 10.17 8.39 6.25
C ALA A 80 11.23 7.90 5.23
N LEU A 81 11.86 8.78 4.46
CA LEU A 81 12.76 8.40 3.34
C LEU A 81 14.20 8.98 3.43
N THR A 82 14.59 9.52 4.59
CA THR A 82 15.99 9.97 4.84
C THR A 82 16.76 8.87 5.53
#